data_AF-A0A1F3EWJ2-F1
#
_entry.id   AF-A0A1F3EWJ2-F1
#
_cell.length_a   1.000
_cell.length_b   1.000
_cell.length_c   1.000
_cell.angle_alpha   90.00
_cell.angle_beta   90.00
_cell.angle_gamma   90.00
#
_symmetry.space_group_name_H-M   'P 1'
#
loop_
_entity.id
_entity.type
_entity.pdbx_description
1 polymer ?
#
loop_
_entity_poly.entity_id
_entity_poly.type
_entity_poly.pdbx_seq_one_letter_code
_entity_poly.pdbx_strand_id
1 'polypeptide(L)'
;MFLWNDSYSVGIEEIDNQHKELLSLIAKLFNGTRFKKNIDEISDITDELTNFAIVHFQLEYNYMTKYSYPDIKAHTDEHNEITRKLNEFKFGLKNYNVDDFASELMVLLKKWFVSHLTLTDKKLYEYLKTLKVDFSKL
;
A
#
# COMPACT_ATOMS: atom_id res chain seq x y z
N MET A 1 9.77 -10.11 -6.55
CA MET A 1 8.53 -9.75 -7.29
C MET A 1 7.99 -8.38 -6.88
N PHE A 2 8.39 -7.82 -5.73
CA PHE A 2 8.07 -6.45 -5.31
C PHE A 2 9.38 -5.70 -5.09
N LEU A 3 9.89 -5.06 -6.14
CA LEU A 3 11.08 -4.22 -6.09
C LEU A 3 10.66 -2.81 -6.45
N TRP A 4 11.31 -1.83 -5.84
CA TRP A 4 11.15 -0.44 -6.23
C TRP A 4 11.41 -0.28 -7.73
N ASN A 5 10.56 0.49 -8.39
CA ASN A 5 10.73 0.95 -9.75
C ASN A 5 10.46 2.45 -9.74
N ASP A 6 11.29 3.24 -10.42
CA ASP A 6 11.14 4.69 -10.48
C ASP A 6 9.80 5.13 -11.11
N SER A 7 9.11 4.23 -11.83
CA SER A 7 7.72 4.45 -12.28
C SER A 7 6.72 4.64 -11.13
N TYR A 8 7.03 4.15 -9.93
CA TYR A 8 6.23 4.33 -8.72
C TYR A 8 6.55 5.64 -7.99
N SER A 9 7.60 6.35 -8.42
CA SER A 9 7.96 7.62 -7.81
C SER A 9 6.87 8.66 -8.06
N VAL A 10 6.47 9.28 -6.97
CA VAL A 10 5.66 10.49 -6.93
C VAL A 10 6.53 11.70 -6.59
N GLY A 11 7.86 11.62 -6.69
CA GLY A 11 8.77 12.76 -6.55
C GLY A 11 8.67 13.55 -5.24
N ILE A 12 8.04 12.98 -4.22
CA ILE A 12 7.97 13.49 -2.84
C ILE A 12 8.70 12.45 -2.00
N GLU A 13 9.88 12.80 -1.49
CA GLU A 13 10.80 11.85 -0.87
C GLU A 13 10.16 11.07 0.28
N GLU A 14 9.38 11.74 1.13
CA GLU A 14 8.66 11.11 2.24
C GLU A 14 7.70 10.02 1.76
N ILE A 15 6.91 10.29 0.71
CA ILE A 15 5.94 9.34 0.15
C ILE A 15 6.66 8.20 -0.57
N ASP A 16 7.68 8.52 -1.38
CA ASP A 16 8.48 7.50 -2.06
C ASP A 16 9.17 6.54 -1.07
N ASN A 17 9.60 7.04 0.09
CA ASN A 17 10.16 6.20 1.14
C ASN A 17 9.10 5.30 1.79
N GLN A 18 7.87 5.79 2.00
CA GLN A 18 6.77 4.96 2.46
C GLN A 18 6.35 3.91 1.43
N HIS A 19 6.32 4.24 0.14
CA HIS A 19 6.08 3.26 -0.93
C HIS A 19 7.13 2.16 -0.95
N LYS A 20 8.41 2.50 -0.77
CA LYS A 20 9.50 1.51 -0.67
C LYS A 20 9.33 0.60 0.55
N GLU A 21 8.93 1.15 1.69
CA GLU A 21 8.70 0.35 2.89
C GLU A 21 7.50 -0.58 2.72
N LEU A 22 6.40 -0.12 2.15
CA LEU A 22 5.27 -0.97 1.80
C LEU A 22 5.69 -2.10 0.84
N LEU A 23 6.44 -1.80 -0.21
CA LEU A 23 6.98 -2.82 -1.12
C LEU A 23 7.91 -3.79 -0.41
N SER A 24 8.69 -3.33 0.58
CA SER A 24 9.56 -4.16 1.42
C SER A 24 8.76 -5.12 2.30
N LEU A 25 7.69 -4.64 2.96
CA LEU A 25 6.79 -5.46 3.77
C LEU A 25 6.06 -6.51 2.91
N ILE A 26 5.56 -6.10 1.74
CA ILE A 26 4.96 -7.01 0.76
C ILE A 26 6.03 -8.01 0.28
N ALA A 27 7.25 -7.57 -0.01
CA ALA A 27 8.34 -8.48 -0.37
C ALA A 27 8.65 -9.45 0.77
N LYS A 28 8.70 -9.01 2.03
CA LYS A 28 8.94 -9.84 3.23
C LYS A 28 7.83 -10.87 3.43
N LEU A 29 6.58 -10.51 3.15
CA LEU A 29 5.44 -11.42 3.16
C LEU A 29 5.64 -12.59 2.18
N PHE A 30 6.24 -12.32 1.01
CA PHE A 30 6.42 -13.31 -0.07
C PHE A 30 7.83 -13.89 -0.24
N ASN A 31 8.86 -13.29 0.38
CA ASN A 31 10.25 -13.77 0.33
C ASN A 31 10.50 -14.81 1.42
N GLY A 32 11.10 -15.93 0.98
CA GLY A 32 11.31 -17.14 1.77
C GLY A 32 10.90 -18.38 0.99
N THR A 33 11.40 -18.54 -0.25
CA THR A 33 11.15 -19.72 -1.11
C THR A 33 9.68 -20.19 -1.10
N ARG A 34 8.73 -19.30 -1.42
CA ARG A 34 7.33 -19.58 -1.79
C ARG A 34 6.42 -20.25 -0.72
N PHE A 35 6.60 -19.98 0.60
CA PHE A 35 5.68 -20.31 1.75
C PHE A 35 6.14 -21.37 2.78
N LYS A 36 7.44 -21.42 3.14
CA LYS A 36 7.89 -22.16 4.35
C LYS A 36 7.53 -21.50 5.70
N LYS A 37 6.61 -20.53 5.71
CA LYS A 37 6.20 -19.78 6.91
C LYS A 37 4.99 -20.45 7.54
N ASN A 38 4.84 -20.33 8.85
CA ASN A 38 3.59 -20.72 9.50
C ASN A 38 2.54 -19.61 9.39
N ILE A 39 1.30 -19.93 9.76
CA ILE A 39 0.17 -19.01 9.68
C ILE A 39 0.34 -17.76 10.57
N ASP A 40 1.02 -17.90 11.71
CA ASP A 40 1.24 -16.82 12.67
C ASP A 40 2.21 -15.77 12.09
N GLU A 41 3.32 -16.20 11.49
CA GLU A 41 4.27 -15.29 10.83
C GLU A 41 3.63 -14.50 9.70
N ILE A 42 2.75 -15.13 8.93
CA ILE A 42 2.02 -14.48 7.85
C ILE A 42 1.02 -13.47 8.41
N SER A 43 0.31 -13.83 9.48
CA SER A 43 -0.61 -12.93 10.19
C SER A 43 0.13 -11.70 10.71
N ASP A 44 1.28 -11.87 11.36
CA ASP A 44 2.07 -10.78 11.94
C ASP A 44 2.56 -9.79 10.87
N ILE A 45 3.08 -10.29 9.75
CA ILE A 45 3.52 -9.43 8.64
C ILE A 45 2.32 -8.74 7.98
N THR A 46 1.17 -9.40 7.88
CA THR A 46 -0.06 -8.79 7.35
C THR A 46 -0.54 -7.66 8.25
N ASP A 47 -0.42 -7.81 9.57
CA ASP A 47 -0.71 -6.75 10.55
C ASP A 47 0.26 -5.59 10.43
N GLU A 48 1.56 -5.87 10.34
CA GLU A 48 2.61 -4.86 10.11
C GLU A 48 2.32 -4.05 8.83
N LEU A 49 2.01 -4.74 7.72
CA LEU A 49 1.64 -4.14 6.45
C LEU A 49 0.38 -3.27 6.55
N THR A 50 -0.68 -3.79 7.18
CA THR A 50 -1.97 -3.10 7.30
C THR A 50 -1.82 -1.82 8.13
N ASN A 51 -1.11 -1.90 9.26
CA ASN A 51 -0.87 -0.75 10.12
C ASN A 51 -0.02 0.32 9.40
N PHE A 52 1.02 -0.09 8.69
CA PHE A 52 1.86 0.84 7.95
C PHE A 52 1.11 1.49 6.77
N ALA A 53 0.27 0.73 6.06
CA ALA A 53 -0.60 1.27 5.01
C ALA A 53 -1.54 2.36 5.54
N ILE A 54 -2.15 2.18 6.72
CA ILE A 54 -3.01 3.20 7.34
C ILE A 54 -2.23 4.49 7.64
N VAL A 55 -1.00 4.39 8.13
CA VAL A 55 -0.13 5.55 8.36
C VAL A 55 0.17 6.28 7.05
N HIS A 56 0.47 5.52 5.99
CA HIS A 56 0.70 6.07 4.66
C HIS A 56 -0.53 6.77 4.08
N PHE A 57 -1.70 6.13 4.15
CA PHE A 57 -2.97 6.71 3.69
C PHE A 57 -3.31 8.00 4.46
N GLN A 58 -3.00 8.07 5.75
CA GLN A 58 -3.19 9.29 6.54
C GLN A 58 -2.27 10.42 6.06
N LEU A 59 -1.04 10.11 5.69
CA LEU A 59 -0.13 11.10 5.11
C LEU A 59 -0.72 11.66 3.80
N GLU A 60 -1.12 10.80 2.88
CA GLU A 60 -1.73 11.21 1.61
C GLU A 60 -3.01 12.00 1.83
N TYR A 61 -3.87 11.59 2.76
CA TYR A 61 -5.07 12.33 3.13
C TYR A 61 -4.75 13.74 3.62
N ASN A 62 -3.67 13.93 4.39
CA ASN A 62 -3.23 15.25 4.82
C ASN A 62 -2.80 16.11 3.63
N TYR A 63 -2.07 15.55 2.66
CA TYR A 63 -1.73 16.23 1.41
C TYR A 63 -2.99 16.58 0.61
N MET A 64 -3.89 15.62 0.40
CA MET A 64 -5.14 15.80 -0.33
C MET A 64 -5.99 16.92 0.29
N THR A 65 -6.14 16.92 1.61
CA THR A 65 -6.91 17.94 2.35
C THR A 65 -6.23 19.31 2.27
N LYS A 66 -4.94 19.38 2.57
CA LYS A 66 -4.16 20.64 2.59
C LYS A 66 -4.21 21.35 1.24
N TYR A 67 -4.17 20.60 0.15
CA TYR A 67 -4.10 21.13 -1.20
C TYR A 67 -5.43 21.03 -1.96
N SER A 68 -6.53 20.72 -1.28
CA SER A 68 -7.88 20.66 -1.85
C SER A 68 -7.98 19.74 -3.09
N TYR A 69 -7.38 18.55 -3.01
CA TYR A 69 -7.37 17.58 -4.11
C TYR A 69 -8.82 17.18 -4.48
N PRO A 70 -9.24 17.35 -5.75
CA PRO A 70 -10.63 17.17 -6.15
C PRO A 70 -11.13 15.73 -6.01
N ASP A 71 -10.25 14.74 -6.21
CA ASP A 71 -10.63 13.32 -6.20
C ASP A 71 -10.40 12.64 -4.83
N ILE A 72 -10.28 13.42 -3.74
CA ILE A 72 -10.01 12.92 -2.38
C ILE A 72 -10.97 11.80 -1.95
N LYS A 73 -12.25 11.91 -2.32
CA LYS A 73 -13.24 10.89 -1.98
C LYS A 73 -12.94 9.56 -2.66
N ALA A 74 -12.72 9.57 -3.97
CA ALA A 74 -12.46 8.35 -4.74
C ALA A 74 -11.16 7.68 -4.28
N HIS A 75 -10.12 8.47 -4.01
CA HIS A 75 -8.85 7.99 -3.48
C HIS A 75 -9.04 7.33 -2.09
N THR A 76 -9.72 8.01 -1.17
CA THR A 76 -9.98 7.47 0.18
C THR A 76 -10.87 6.22 0.15
N ASP A 77 -11.81 6.12 -0.79
CA ASP A 77 -12.63 4.92 -0.98
C ASP A 77 -11.76 3.70 -1.37
N GLU A 78 -10.72 3.88 -2.19
CA GLU A 78 -9.75 2.80 -2.51
C GLU A 78 -8.95 2.36 -1.28
N HIS A 79 -8.50 3.31 -0.44
CA HIS A 79 -7.81 3.03 0.83
C HIS A 79 -8.70 2.24 1.80
N ASN A 80 -9.97 2.64 1.92
CA ASN A 80 -10.93 1.96 2.77
C ASN A 80 -11.22 0.53 2.26
N GLU A 81 -11.31 0.36 0.94
CA GLU A 81 -11.56 -0.95 0.35
C GLU A 81 -10.42 -1.93 0.62
N ILE A 82 -9.16 -1.53 0.42
CA ILE A 82 -8.02 -2.43 0.69
C ILE A 82 -7.89 -2.74 2.17
N THR A 83 -8.08 -1.74 3.04
CA THR A 83 -8.02 -1.93 4.49
C THR A 83 -9.09 -2.91 4.96
N ARG A 84 -10.32 -2.79 4.44
CA ARG A 84 -11.39 -3.76 4.70
C ARG A 84 -11.00 -5.16 4.22
N LYS A 85 -10.48 -5.30 3.00
CA LYS A 85 -10.07 -6.60 2.46
C LYS A 85 -8.95 -7.23 3.29
N LEU A 86 -7.93 -6.47 3.69
CA LEU A 86 -6.85 -6.98 4.56
C LEU A 86 -7.38 -7.48 5.91
N ASN A 87 -8.32 -6.74 6.51
CA ASN A 87 -8.99 -7.19 7.73
C ASN A 87 -9.85 -8.45 7.51
N GLU A 88 -10.60 -8.54 6.42
CA GLU A 88 -11.38 -9.74 6.07
C GLU A 88 -10.48 -10.96 5.86
N PHE A 89 -9.36 -10.78 5.15
CA PHE A 89 -8.33 -11.79 5.00
C PHE A 89 -7.84 -12.28 6.38
N LYS A 90 -7.58 -11.37 7.31
CA LYS A 90 -7.18 -11.72 8.68
C LYS A 90 -8.24 -12.55 9.42
N PHE A 91 -9.51 -12.17 9.36
CA PHE A 91 -10.57 -12.94 10.03
C PHE A 91 -10.80 -14.32 9.38
N GLY A 92 -10.51 -14.45 8.09
CA GLY A 92 -10.61 -15.70 7.34
C GLY A 92 -9.49 -16.71 7.61
N LEU A 93 -8.36 -16.31 8.19
CA LEU A 93 -7.14 -17.12 8.38
C LEU A 93 -7.39 -18.51 8.98
N LYS A 94 -8.36 -18.67 9.89
CA LYS A 94 -8.67 -19.94 10.55
C LYS A 94 -9.25 -21.02 9.61
N ASN A 95 -9.72 -20.63 8.43
CA ASN A 95 -10.40 -21.52 7.48
C ASN A 95 -9.52 -21.93 6.28
N TYR A 96 -8.33 -21.35 6.13
CA TYR A 96 -7.43 -21.63 5.00
C TYR A 96 -6.27 -22.53 5.42
N ASN A 97 -5.78 -23.35 4.48
CA ASN A 97 -4.40 -23.81 4.59
C ASN A 97 -3.46 -22.63 4.27
N VAL A 98 -2.23 -22.71 4.79
CA VAL A 98 -1.24 -21.62 4.72
C VAL A 98 -0.93 -21.19 3.28
N ASP A 99 -0.83 -22.15 2.35
CA ASP A 99 -0.42 -21.90 0.97
C ASP A 99 -1.51 -21.18 0.16
N ASP A 100 -2.78 -21.57 0.35
CA ASP A 100 -3.93 -20.94 -0.29
C ASP A 100 -4.10 -19.50 0.22
N PHE A 101 -4.04 -19.32 1.55
CA PHE A 101 -4.11 -18.00 2.16
C PHE A 101 -3.09 -17.04 1.56
N ALA A 102 -1.83 -17.49 1.52
CA ALA A 102 -0.74 -16.64 1.14
C ALA A 102 -0.72 -16.37 -0.38
N SER A 103 -1.21 -17.32 -1.18
CA SER A 103 -1.41 -17.13 -2.62
C SER A 103 -2.50 -16.10 -2.93
N GLU A 104 -3.65 -16.17 -2.25
CA GLU A 104 -4.74 -15.21 -2.42
C GLU A 104 -4.33 -13.80 -1.98
N LEU A 105 -3.67 -13.68 -0.82
CA LEU A 105 -3.15 -12.41 -0.34
C LEU A 105 -2.12 -11.81 -1.30
N MET A 106 -1.27 -12.64 -1.93
CA MET A 106 -0.34 -12.21 -2.97
C MET A 106 -1.05 -11.62 -4.18
N VAL A 107 -2.11 -12.28 -4.66
CA VAL A 107 -2.88 -11.81 -5.81
C VAL A 107 -3.56 -10.48 -5.48
N LEU A 108 -4.16 -10.37 -4.29
CA LEU A 108 -4.79 -9.15 -3.80
C LEU A 108 -3.80 -7.99 -3.78
N LEU A 109 -2.69 -8.15 -3.04
CA LEU A 109 -1.69 -7.11 -2.85
C LEU A 109 -1.03 -6.73 -4.17
N LYS A 110 -0.66 -7.69 -5.01
CA LYS A 110 -0.05 -7.39 -6.31
C LYS A 110 -0.98 -6.55 -7.18
N LYS A 111 -2.25 -6.93 -7.27
CA LYS A 111 -3.22 -6.23 -8.11
C LYS A 111 -3.50 -4.83 -7.58
N TRP A 112 -3.80 -4.72 -6.29
CA TRP A 112 -4.18 -3.44 -5.70
C TRP A 112 -2.99 -2.47 -5.66
N PHE A 113 -1.85 -2.90 -5.11
CA PHE A 113 -0.70 -2.03 -4.85
C PHE A 113 -0.10 -1.46 -6.13
N VAL A 114 0.07 -2.29 -7.17
CA VAL A 114 0.58 -1.81 -8.46
C VAL A 114 -0.40 -0.82 -9.10
N SER A 115 -1.70 -1.12 -9.08
CA SER A 115 -2.72 -0.25 -9.66
C SER A 115 -2.79 1.09 -8.93
N HIS A 116 -2.78 1.06 -7.60
CA HIS A 116 -2.91 2.26 -6.77
C HIS A 116 -1.72 3.20 -6.95
N LEU A 117 -0.49 2.69 -6.80
CA LEU A 117 0.73 3.47 -7.01
C LEU A 117 0.83 4.11 -8.40
N THR A 118 0.53 3.33 -9.45
CA THR A 118 0.75 3.78 -10.83
C THR A 118 -0.38 4.62 -11.39
N LEU A 119 -1.58 4.57 -10.80
CA LEU A 119 -2.76 5.27 -11.31
C LEU A 119 -3.31 6.29 -10.31
N THR A 120 -3.55 5.89 -9.08
CA THR A 120 -4.25 6.70 -8.07
C THR A 120 -3.29 7.71 -7.42
N ASP A 121 -2.16 7.25 -6.92
CA ASP A 121 -1.17 8.11 -6.24
C ASP A 121 -0.46 9.01 -7.25
N LYS A 122 -0.27 8.48 -8.47
CA LYS A 122 0.25 9.27 -9.57
C LYS A 122 -0.64 10.45 -9.92
N LYS A 123 -1.96 10.30 -9.91
CA LYS A 123 -2.90 11.42 -10.14
C LYS A 123 -2.81 12.48 -9.06
N LEU A 124 -2.75 12.07 -7.79
CA LEU A 124 -2.53 12.99 -6.67
C LEU A 124 -1.24 13.78 -6.89
N TYR A 125 -0.16 13.11 -7.24
CA TYR A 125 1.11 13.76 -7.50
C TYR A 125 1.07 14.76 -8.66
N GLU A 126 0.56 14.35 -9.83
CA GLU A 126 0.45 15.25 -10.98
C GLU A 126 -0.37 16.50 -10.63
N TYR A 127 -1.43 16.35 -9.82
CA TYR A 127 -2.17 17.48 -9.27
C TYR A 127 -1.29 18.38 -8.39
N LEU A 128 -0.59 17.83 -7.40
CA LEU A 128 0.24 18.62 -6.50
C LEU A 128 1.38 19.35 -7.23
N LYS A 129 1.91 18.79 -8.33
CA LYS A 129 2.89 19.48 -9.19
C LYS A 129 2.31 20.73 -9.85
N THR A 130 1.04 20.70 -10.26
CA THR A 130 0.40 21.88 -10.89
C THR A 130 0.35 23.08 -9.95
N LEU A 131 0.33 22.82 -8.64
CA LEU A 131 0.29 23.82 -7.58
C LEU A 131 1.67 24.44 -7.27
N LYS A 132 2.75 24.00 -7.94
CA LYS A 132 4.14 24.42 -7.69
C LYS A 132 4.54 24.29 -6.22
N VAL A 133 4.03 23.27 -5.54
CA VAL A 133 4.36 22.99 -4.14
C VAL A 133 5.85 22.68 -4.04
N ASP A 134 6.54 23.41 -3.18
CA ASP A 134 7.94 23.16 -2.85
C ASP A 134 8.01 22.09 -1.75
N PHE A 135 8.14 20.84 -2.17
CA PHE A 135 8.21 19.70 -1.24
C PHE A 135 9.54 19.63 -0.46
N SER A 136 10.53 20.47 -0.79
CA SER A 136 11.79 20.54 -0.02
C SER A 136 11.67 21.30 1.31
N LYS A 137 10.49 21.87 1.59
CA LYS A 137 10.20 22.70 2.77
C LYS A 137 9.13 22.12 3.68
N LEU A 138 8.72 20.87 3.44
CA LEU A 138 7.84 20.09 4.32
C LEU A 138 8.71 19.22 5.22
#